data_AF-A0AAW4J8H2-F1
#
_entry.id   AF-A0AAW4J8H2-F1
#
_cell.length_a   1.000
_cell.length_b   1.000
_cell.length_c   1.000
_cell.angle_alpha   90.00
_cell.angle_beta   90.00
_cell.angle_gamma   90.00
#
_symmetry.space_group_name_H-M   'P 1'
#
loop_
_entity.id
_entity.type
_entity.pdbx_description
1 polymer ?
#
loop_
_entity_poly.entity_id
_entity_poly.type
_entity_poly.pdbx_seq_one_letter_code
_entity_poly.pdbx_strand_id
1 'polypeptide(L)'
;MNTKKQNKKKKGFTLIELIIVIAIIAILAAIAIPNFLGIQRKSKIKADIASAKTIYDATSAAIAEGKIDPEKLDGDKNTATLNPTTPASANTLGAAIESNLQTIPDGKYTTGNFKVTINPGAGNVKPEITVSIGNTEVYPKGQNEYDINSADGAKK
;
A
#
# COMPACT_ATOMS: atom_id res chain seq x y z
N MET A 1 -48.17 -10.17 58.03
CA MET A 1 -46.87 -9.50 57.81
C MET A 1 -46.89 -8.90 56.40
N ASN A 2 -47.13 -7.59 56.27
CA ASN A 2 -47.42 -6.95 54.97
C ASN A 2 -46.12 -6.38 54.37
N THR A 3 -45.54 -7.05 53.37
CA THR A 3 -44.32 -6.61 52.69
C THR A 3 -44.65 -5.58 51.60
N LYS A 4 -44.41 -4.29 51.90
CA LYS A 4 -44.46 -3.21 50.90
C LYS A 4 -43.36 -3.40 49.85
N LYS A 5 -43.72 -3.85 48.65
CA LYS A 5 -42.83 -3.95 47.49
C LYS A 5 -42.56 -2.54 46.95
N GLN A 6 -41.38 -2.00 47.22
CA GLN A 6 -40.92 -0.70 46.71
C GLN A 6 -40.67 -0.81 45.20
N ASN A 7 -41.55 -0.20 44.39
CA ASN A 7 -41.36 -0.11 42.94
C ASN A 7 -40.23 0.90 42.65
N LYS A 8 -39.01 0.41 42.43
CA LYS A 8 -37.89 1.25 41.98
C LYS A 8 -38.25 1.82 40.60
N LYS A 9 -38.56 3.12 40.52
CA LYS A 9 -38.77 3.81 39.24
C LYS A 9 -37.51 3.62 38.40
N LYS A 10 -37.60 2.86 37.31
CA LYS A 10 -36.52 2.79 36.31
C LYS A 10 -36.43 4.16 35.66
N LYS A 11 -35.34 4.90 35.91
CA LYS A 11 -35.03 6.12 35.17
C LYS A 11 -34.64 5.68 33.76
N GLY A 12 -35.55 5.85 32.80
CA GLY A 12 -35.26 5.67 31.38
C GLY A 12 -34.50 6.87 30.83
N PHE A 13 -33.70 6.63 29.80
CA PHE A 13 -33.04 7.70 29.03
C PHE A 13 -34.11 8.58 28.37
N THR A 14 -33.93 9.90 28.40
CA THR A 14 -34.86 10.82 27.75
C THR A 14 -34.55 10.91 26.25
N LEU A 15 -35.58 11.13 25.42
CA LEU A 15 -35.39 11.34 23.98
C LEU A 15 -34.53 12.58 23.70
N ILE A 16 -34.65 13.61 24.55
CA ILE A 16 -33.86 14.85 24.40
C ILE A 16 -32.37 14.61 24.67
N GLU A 17 -32.02 13.78 25.65
CA GLU A 17 -30.62 13.40 25.91
C GLU A 17 -30.02 12.68 24.69
N LEU A 18 -30.79 11.81 24.04
CA LEU A 18 -30.33 11.13 22.83
C LEU A 18 -30.14 12.10 21.66
N ILE A 19 -31.05 13.06 21.48
CA ILE A 19 -31.00 14.06 20.40
C ILE A 19 -29.76 14.96 20.53
N ILE A 20 -29.42 15.39 21.74
CA ILE A 20 -28.22 16.24 21.96
C ILE A 20 -26.94 15.46 21.64
N VAL A 21 -26.87 14.18 22.02
CA VAL A 21 -25.70 13.33 21.76
C VAL A 21 -25.46 13.16 20.26
N ILE A 22 -26.51 12.84 19.48
CA ILE A 22 -26.36 12.69 18.02
C ILE A 22 -26.01 14.02 17.35
N ALA A 23 -26.50 15.16 17.87
CA ALA A 23 -26.18 16.48 17.34
C ALA A 23 -24.68 16.81 17.50
N ILE A 24 -24.10 16.52 18.66
CA ILE A 24 -22.66 16.74 18.90
C ILE A 24 -21.83 15.79 18.05
N ILE A 25 -22.20 14.50 17.97
CA ILE A 25 -21.50 13.51 17.13
C ILE A 25 -21.52 13.95 15.65
N ALA A 26 -22.63 14.50 15.16
CA ALA A 26 -22.74 14.98 13.78
C ALA A 26 -21.75 16.11 13.47
N ILE A 27 -21.59 17.08 14.39
CA ILE A 27 -20.63 18.19 14.22
C ILE A 27 -19.19 17.66 14.21
N LEU A 28 -18.84 16.76 15.13
CA LEU A 28 -17.51 16.16 15.19
C LEU A 28 -17.21 15.32 13.94
N ALA A 29 -18.18 14.52 13.49
CA ALA A 29 -18.05 13.68 12.31
C ALA A 29 -17.83 14.51 11.04
N ALA A 30 -18.51 15.65 10.90
CA ALA A 30 -18.38 16.53 9.73
C ALA A 30 -16.93 17.02 9.52
N ILE A 31 -16.18 17.27 10.58
CA ILE A 31 -14.77 17.71 10.52
C ILE A 31 -13.82 16.51 10.44
N ALA A 32 -14.10 15.46 11.21
CA ALA A 32 -13.21 14.31 11.35
C ALA A 32 -13.16 13.44 10.09
N ILE A 33 -14.30 13.18 9.43
CA ILE A 33 -14.39 12.30 8.26
C ILE A 33 -13.48 12.75 7.11
N PRO A 34 -13.55 13.99 6.59
CA PRO A 34 -12.71 14.39 5.45
C PRO A 34 -11.21 14.32 5.79
N ASN A 35 -10.82 14.72 7.00
CA ASN A 35 -9.43 14.62 7.45
C ASN A 35 -8.95 13.17 7.55
N PHE A 36 -9.78 12.30 8.14
CA PHE A 36 -9.47 10.88 8.28
C PHE A 36 -9.31 10.18 6.92
N LEU A 37 -10.15 10.51 5.93
CA LEU A 37 -10.02 10.00 4.57
C LEU A 37 -8.69 10.43 3.91
N GLY A 38 -8.28 11.68 4.09
CA GLY A 38 -6.99 12.17 3.59
C GLY A 38 -5.79 11.48 4.23
N ILE A 39 -5.84 11.28 5.55
CA ILE A 39 -4.80 10.54 6.29
C ILE A 39 -4.74 9.09 5.81
N GLN A 40 -5.88 8.40 5.71
CA GLN A 40 -5.92 7.03 5.20
C GLN A 40 -5.33 6.92 3.79
N ARG A 41 -5.68 7.84 2.89
CA ARG A 41 -5.14 7.87 1.52
C ARG A 41 -3.62 8.00 1.53
N LYS A 42 -3.08 8.96 2.29
CA LYS A 42 -1.63 9.18 2.42
C LYS A 42 -0.92 7.99 3.06
N SER A 43 -1.52 7.35 4.07
CA SER A 43 -0.98 6.15 4.69
C SER A 43 -0.89 4.97 3.72
N LYS A 44 -1.91 4.78 2.87
CA LYS A 44 -1.90 3.75 1.83
C LYS A 44 -0.82 4.00 0.77
N ILE A 45 -0.69 5.22 0.28
CA ILE A 45 0.37 5.60 -0.68
C ILE A 45 1.76 5.32 -0.09
N LYS A 46 1.99 5.73 1.17
CA LYS A 46 3.27 5.48 1.85
C LYS A 46 3.55 3.98 2.05
N ALA A 47 2.53 3.18 2.34
CA ALA A 47 2.66 1.73 2.46
C ALA A 47 3.08 1.09 1.12
N ASP A 48 2.55 1.58 0.00
CA ASP A 48 2.92 1.10 -1.34
C ASP A 48 4.34 1.49 -1.72
N ILE A 49 4.77 2.71 -1.41
CA ILE A 49 6.16 3.16 -1.63
C ILE A 49 7.14 2.31 -0.80
N ALA A 50 6.82 2.06 0.47
CA ALA A 50 7.65 1.24 1.34
C ALA A 50 7.74 -0.21 0.81
N SER A 51 6.61 -0.78 0.38
CA SER A 51 6.55 -2.11 -0.21
C SER A 51 7.34 -2.19 -1.52
N ALA A 52 7.19 -1.20 -2.40
CA ALA A 52 7.94 -1.09 -3.64
C ALA A 52 9.45 -0.97 -3.40
N LYS A 53 9.85 -0.20 -2.38
CA LYS A 53 11.26 -0.11 -1.97
C LYS A 53 11.80 -1.45 -1.49
N THR A 54 11.05 -2.19 -0.67
CA THR A 54 11.47 -3.54 -0.23
C THR A 54 11.64 -4.48 -1.43
N ILE A 55 10.75 -4.42 -2.42
CA ILE A 55 10.86 -5.19 -3.66
C ILE A 55 12.09 -4.76 -4.46
N TYR A 56 12.35 -3.46 -4.57
CA TYR A 56 13.54 -2.93 -5.24
C TYR A 56 14.83 -3.42 -4.57
N ASP A 57 14.89 -3.38 -3.23
CA ASP A 57 16.04 -3.85 -2.46
C ASP A 57 16.23 -5.37 -2.65
N ALA A 58 15.15 -6.16 -2.63
CA ALA A 58 15.20 -7.60 -2.89
C ALA A 58 15.65 -7.94 -4.32
N THR A 59 15.21 -7.15 -5.30
CA THR A 59 15.65 -7.28 -6.70
C THR A 59 17.13 -6.95 -6.82
N SER A 60 17.58 -5.88 -6.19
CA SER A 60 19.00 -5.48 -6.16
C SER A 60 19.87 -6.55 -5.50
N ALA A 61 19.39 -7.15 -4.40
CA ALA A 61 20.06 -8.27 -3.74
C ALA A 61 20.15 -9.50 -4.66
N ALA A 62 19.06 -9.87 -5.34
CA ALA A 62 19.04 -11.00 -6.27
C ALA A 62 20.01 -10.80 -7.46
N ILE A 63 20.20 -9.56 -7.93
CA ILE A 63 21.23 -9.23 -8.93
C ILE A 63 22.63 -9.38 -8.33
N ALA A 64 22.87 -8.85 -7.12
CA ALA A 64 24.17 -8.92 -6.46
C ALA A 64 24.59 -10.36 -6.12
N GLU A 65 23.64 -11.23 -5.81
CA GLU A 65 23.84 -12.67 -5.60
C GLU A 65 24.08 -13.45 -6.90
N GLY A 66 23.93 -12.80 -8.06
CA GLY A 66 24.04 -13.44 -9.38
C GLY A 66 22.85 -14.32 -9.76
N LYS A 67 21.74 -14.27 -8.99
CA LYS A 67 20.49 -14.97 -9.34
C LYS A 67 19.78 -14.33 -10.53
N ILE A 68 20.01 -13.03 -10.74
CA ILE A 68 19.54 -12.27 -11.91
C ILE A 68 20.76 -11.72 -12.62
N ASP A 69 20.86 -11.99 -13.91
CA ASP A 69 21.86 -11.40 -14.79
C ASP A 69 21.18 -10.35 -15.68
N PRO A 70 21.29 -9.04 -15.37
CA PRO A 70 20.58 -7.99 -16.09
C PRO A 70 20.90 -7.97 -17.58
N GLU A 71 22.13 -8.28 -17.98
CA GLU A 71 22.58 -8.24 -19.38
C GLU A 71 21.90 -9.32 -20.25
N LYS A 72 21.39 -10.38 -19.61
CA LYS A 72 20.65 -11.47 -20.27
C LYS A 72 19.14 -11.26 -20.30
N LEU A 73 18.65 -10.14 -19.75
CA LEU A 73 17.22 -9.83 -19.75
C LEU A 73 16.85 -9.11 -21.06
N ASP A 74 15.94 -9.71 -21.83
CA ASP A 74 15.39 -9.15 -23.04
C ASP A 74 13.86 -9.26 -23.08
N GLY A 75 13.20 -8.31 -23.74
CA GLY A 75 11.74 -8.29 -23.92
C GLY A 75 11.00 -8.58 -22.61
N ASP A 76 10.08 -9.56 -22.64
CA ASP A 76 9.23 -9.90 -21.49
C ASP A 76 10.00 -10.46 -20.28
N LYS A 77 11.22 -10.98 -20.46
CA LYS A 77 12.04 -11.54 -19.37
C LYS A 77 12.57 -10.47 -18.43
N ASN A 78 12.55 -9.21 -18.86
CA ASN A 78 12.99 -8.08 -18.07
C ASN A 78 11.92 -7.59 -17.07
N THR A 79 10.72 -8.18 -17.11
CA THR A 79 9.62 -7.85 -16.20
C THR A 79 9.21 -9.04 -15.35
N ALA A 80 8.76 -8.78 -14.12
CA ALA A 80 8.12 -9.78 -13.26
C ALA A 80 6.97 -9.15 -12.48
N THR A 81 5.79 -9.76 -12.57
CA THR A 81 4.63 -9.40 -11.74
C THR A 81 4.61 -10.29 -10.51
N LEU A 82 4.68 -9.68 -9.33
CA LEU A 82 4.67 -10.36 -8.04
C LEU A 82 3.24 -10.48 -7.55
N ASN A 83 2.71 -11.70 -7.49
CA ASN A 83 1.35 -11.95 -7.04
C ASN A 83 1.37 -12.54 -5.62
N PRO A 84 0.71 -11.92 -4.63
CA PRO A 84 0.67 -12.41 -3.25
C PRO A 84 -0.03 -13.75 -3.09
N THR A 85 -0.85 -14.17 -4.07
CA THR A 85 -1.68 -15.38 -3.99
C THR A 85 -1.18 -16.53 -4.86
N THR A 86 -0.29 -16.25 -5.81
CA THR A 86 0.28 -17.26 -6.71
C THR A 86 1.78 -17.01 -6.84
N PRO A 87 2.65 -17.95 -6.41
CA PRO A 87 4.10 -17.81 -6.57
C PRO A 87 4.47 -17.54 -8.04
N ALA A 88 5.43 -16.64 -8.29
CA ALA A 88 5.90 -16.28 -9.64
C ALA A 88 6.78 -17.37 -10.28
N SER A 89 6.51 -18.65 -9.99
CA SER A 89 7.30 -19.81 -10.44
C SER A 89 7.38 -19.99 -11.96
N ALA A 90 6.57 -19.26 -12.75
CA ALA A 90 6.64 -19.28 -14.21
C ALA A 90 7.74 -18.37 -14.80
N ASN A 91 8.28 -17.42 -14.02
CA ASN A 91 9.31 -16.48 -14.46
C ASN A 91 10.54 -16.55 -13.55
N THR A 92 11.71 -16.82 -14.13
CA THR A 92 13.01 -16.90 -13.43
C THR A 92 13.33 -15.62 -12.65
N LEU A 93 12.95 -14.46 -13.16
CA LEU A 93 13.12 -13.17 -12.49
C LEU A 93 12.22 -13.07 -11.25
N GLY A 94 10.93 -13.40 -11.41
CA GLY A 94 9.96 -13.38 -10.31
C GLY A 94 10.37 -14.31 -9.18
N ALA A 95 10.74 -15.55 -9.50
CA ALA A 95 11.22 -16.51 -8.51
C ALA A 95 12.50 -16.04 -7.77
N ALA A 96 13.43 -15.39 -8.48
CA ALA A 96 14.65 -14.86 -7.86
C ALA A 96 14.35 -13.71 -6.88
N ILE A 97 13.42 -12.82 -7.23
CA ILE A 97 12.98 -11.72 -6.36
C ILE A 97 12.22 -12.27 -5.14
N GLU A 98 11.29 -13.20 -5.35
CA GLU A 98 10.52 -13.84 -4.28
C GLU A 98 11.41 -14.56 -3.28
N SER A 99 12.52 -15.17 -3.72
CA SER A 99 13.47 -15.82 -2.80
C SER A 99 14.09 -14.87 -1.77
N ASN A 100 14.09 -13.57 -2.06
CA ASN A 100 14.63 -12.50 -1.22
C ASN A 100 13.54 -11.71 -0.47
N LEU A 101 12.27 -12.14 -0.56
CA LEU A 101 11.14 -11.55 0.13
C LEU A 101 10.58 -12.52 1.17
N GLN A 102 10.29 -12.02 2.37
CA GLN A 102 9.58 -12.81 3.40
C GLN A 102 8.09 -12.97 3.07
N THR A 103 7.50 -11.94 2.45
CA THR A 103 6.11 -11.92 2.00
C THR A 103 6.01 -11.04 0.76
N ILE A 104 5.17 -11.40 -0.20
CA ILE A 104 4.88 -10.54 -1.35
C ILE A 104 3.82 -9.52 -0.90
N PRO A 105 4.14 -8.21 -0.88
CA PRO A 105 3.17 -7.19 -0.52
C PRO A 105 2.17 -6.97 -1.66
N ASP A 106 0.98 -6.47 -1.31
CA ASP A 106 -0.08 -6.10 -2.24
C ASP A 106 -0.36 -4.61 -2.17
N GLY A 107 -0.72 -3.99 -3.29
CA GLY A 107 -1.03 -2.58 -3.40
C GLY A 107 -2.19 -2.16 -2.51
N LYS A 108 -2.00 -1.11 -1.71
CA LYS A 108 -2.93 -0.59 -0.71
C LYS A 108 -3.67 0.66 -1.18
N TYR A 109 -3.04 1.51 -1.98
CA TYR A 109 -3.66 2.68 -2.61
C TYR A 109 -4.22 2.33 -3.98
N THR A 110 -3.37 1.88 -4.91
CA THR A 110 -3.82 1.32 -6.19
C THR A 110 -3.93 -0.19 -6.04
N THR A 111 -5.14 -0.74 -6.15
CA THR A 111 -5.34 -2.19 -6.12
C THR A 111 -4.63 -2.84 -7.31
N GLY A 112 -3.69 -3.73 -7.04
CA GLY A 112 -2.96 -4.45 -8.07
C GLY A 112 -1.62 -5.00 -7.58
N ASN A 113 -1.13 -5.97 -8.33
CA ASN A 113 0.15 -6.60 -8.09
C ASN A 113 1.31 -5.65 -8.46
N PHE A 114 2.38 -5.70 -7.67
CA PHE A 114 3.62 -5.01 -8.03
C PHE A 114 4.26 -5.68 -9.24
N LYS A 115 4.76 -4.86 -10.17
CA LYS A 115 5.51 -5.29 -11.33
C LYS A 115 6.89 -4.65 -11.29
N VAL A 116 7.92 -5.48 -11.27
CA VAL A 116 9.32 -5.10 -11.38
C VAL A 116 9.72 -5.12 -12.84
N THR A 117 10.40 -4.08 -13.30
CA THR A 117 11.04 -4.02 -14.61
C THR A 117 12.51 -3.70 -14.40
N ILE A 118 13.40 -4.48 -15.00
CA ILE A 118 14.84 -4.24 -14.99
C ILE A 118 15.24 -3.81 -16.39
N ASN A 119 15.71 -2.59 -16.55
CA ASN A 119 16.37 -2.16 -17.77
C ASN A 119 17.87 -2.45 -17.64
N PRO A 120 18.46 -3.35 -18.47
CA PRO A 120 19.86 -3.77 -18.34
C PRO A 120 20.87 -2.62 -18.39
N GLY A 121 20.50 -1.49 -19.00
CA GLY A 121 21.46 -0.48 -19.43
C GLY A 121 22.25 -0.98 -20.65
N ALA A 122 22.76 -0.06 -21.48
CA ALA A 122 23.65 -0.43 -22.58
C ALA A 122 25.11 -0.28 -22.12
N GLY A 123 25.90 -1.35 -22.16
CA GLY A 123 27.32 -1.34 -21.79
C GLY A 123 27.57 -1.30 -20.27
N ASN A 124 28.63 -0.60 -19.80
CA ASN A 124 29.01 -0.49 -18.38
C ASN A 124 28.06 0.36 -17.51
N VAL A 125 26.81 0.56 -17.94
CA VAL A 125 25.81 1.35 -17.22
C VAL A 125 25.11 0.43 -16.22
N LYS A 126 24.93 0.90 -14.98
CA LYS A 126 24.21 0.13 -13.96
C LYS A 126 22.77 -0.14 -14.41
N PRO A 127 22.21 -1.34 -14.14
CA PRO A 127 20.82 -1.64 -14.48
C PRO A 127 19.87 -0.69 -13.73
N GLU A 128 18.85 -0.20 -14.42
CA GLU A 128 17.77 0.59 -13.80
C GLU A 128 16.63 -0.35 -13.41
N ILE A 129 16.34 -0.43 -12.10
CA ILE A 129 15.24 -1.23 -11.57
C ILE A 129 14.08 -0.29 -11.28
N THR A 130 12.91 -0.61 -11.81
CA THR A 130 11.68 0.13 -11.62
C THR A 130 10.61 -0.78 -11.03
N VAL A 131 9.87 -0.29 -10.04
CA VAL A 131 8.73 -1.00 -9.43
C VAL A 131 7.47 -0.19 -9.68
N SER A 132 6.48 -0.83 -10.29
CA SER A 132 5.23 -0.22 -10.73
C SER A 132 4.02 -0.99 -10.21
N ILE A 133 2.87 -0.31 -10.11
CA ILE A 133 1.56 -0.95 -9.95
C ILE A 133 0.72 -0.53 -11.15
N GLY A 134 0.25 -1.52 -11.93
CA GLY A 134 -0.39 -1.27 -13.22
C GLY A 134 0.55 -0.56 -14.20
N ASN A 135 0.23 0.69 -14.53
CA ASN A 135 1.00 1.56 -15.44
C ASN A 135 1.74 2.69 -14.72
N THR A 136 1.66 2.77 -13.39
CA THR A 136 2.25 3.86 -12.61
C THR A 136 3.49 3.37 -11.91
N GLU A 137 4.62 4.06 -12.14
CA GLU A 137 5.84 3.85 -11.37
C GLU A 137 5.64 4.31 -9.93
N VAL A 138 6.00 3.45 -8.97
CA VAL A 138 5.92 3.73 -7.54
C VAL A 138 7.30 4.05 -6.97
N TYR A 139 8.33 3.36 -7.45
CA TYR A 139 9.71 3.51 -6.99
C TYR A 139 10.68 3.17 -8.14
N PRO A 140 11.84 3.86 -8.28
CA PRO A 140 12.35 4.94 -7.43
C PRO A 140 11.80 6.34 -7.76
N LYS A 141 11.36 6.58 -9.01
CA LYS A 141 10.84 7.88 -9.45
C LYS A 141 9.32 7.82 -9.48
N GLY A 142 8.71 7.70 -8.30
CA GLY A 142 7.26 7.60 -8.15
C GLY A 142 6.52 8.66 -8.97
N GLN A 143 5.46 8.25 -9.68
CA GLN A 143 4.66 9.09 -10.56
C GLN A 143 3.28 9.35 -9.94
N ASN A 144 2.63 10.44 -10.37
CA ASN A 144 1.29 10.83 -9.92
C ASN A 144 1.22 10.91 -8.38
N GLU A 145 0.34 10.13 -7.74
CA GLU A 145 0.19 10.10 -6.29
C GLU A 145 1.40 9.52 -5.54
N TYR A 146 2.30 8.84 -6.24
CA TYR A 146 3.55 8.32 -5.68
C TYR A 146 4.71 9.30 -5.81
N ASP A 147 4.52 10.44 -6.49
CA ASP A 147 5.54 11.48 -6.56
C ASP A 147 5.61 12.25 -5.23
N ILE A 148 6.62 11.91 -4.42
CA ILE A 148 6.87 12.55 -3.13
C ILE A 148 7.51 13.94 -3.25
N ASN A 149 8.06 14.28 -4.42
CA ASN A 149 8.80 15.51 -4.67
C ASN A 149 7.97 16.54 -5.45
N SER A 150 6.90 16.12 -6.13
CA SER A 150 5.95 17.03 -6.75
C SER A 150 5.01 17.64 -5.72
N ALA A 151 4.81 18.96 -5.83
CA ALA A 151 3.91 19.74 -4.99
C ALA A 151 2.44 19.28 -5.03
N ASP A 152 2.07 18.35 -5.93
CA ASP A 152 0.73 17.79 -6.08
C ASP A 152 0.43 16.66 -5.08
N GLY A 153 1.45 15.93 -4.58
CA GLY A 153 1.28 14.91 -3.53
C GLY A 153 0.82 15.49 -2.17
N ALA A 154 0.95 16.81 -2.01
CA ALA A 154 0.49 17.55 -0.83
C ALA A 154 -0.89 18.23 -1.01
N LYS A 155 -1.43 18.31 -2.23
CA LYS A 155 -2.51 19.26 -2.58
C LYS A 155 -3.86 18.66 -2.97
N LYS A 156 -4.11 17.37 -2.77
CA LYS A 156 -5.47 16.79 -2.91
C LYS A 156 -5.89 15.96 -1.71
#